data_AF-A0A6C0BJY4-F1
#
_entry.id   AF-A0A6C0BJY4-F1
#
_cell.length_a   1.000
_cell.length_b   1.000
_cell.length_c   1.000
_cell.angle_alpha   90.00
_cell.angle_beta   90.00
_cell.angle_gamma   90.00
#
_symmetry.space_group_name_H-M   'P 1'
#
loop_
_entity.id
_entity.type
_entity.pdbx_description
1 polymer ?
#
loop_
_entity_poly.entity_id
_entity_poly.type
_entity_poly.pdbx_seq_one_letter_code
_entity_poly.pdbx_strand_id
1 'polypeptide(L)'
;MNCSAFFVEDPSILVKEISDFFPFHARARRCTSVALNSFTRFGLLLGIILSVIKFDLRYLVISMLFPLLAAAAWYGMQSKHTIREGFAGNVVAGTDAANKVVADVIGIQERTLPNAPNPFMSVLSNEINNNPSKPPAVYVNSPAVKKELDQFFEVNLHGDPGDVFQRNQSQRQFVTPPSTSVPNDSDSYMNWLYRVPGKTCREGNSAVCVSRTDSGRYPHLS
;
A
#
# COMPACT_ATOMS: atom_id res chain seq x y z
N MET A 1 11.65 9.01 2.54
CA MET A 1 11.81 9.54 3.91
C MET A 1 12.02 8.33 4.80
N ASN A 2 13.17 8.24 5.46
CA ASN A 2 13.57 7.05 6.22
C ASN A 2 13.19 7.26 7.69
N CYS A 3 12.68 6.22 8.36
CA CYS A 3 12.48 6.29 9.81
C CYS A 3 13.84 6.33 10.51
N SER A 4 13.92 7.07 11.63
CA SER A 4 15.12 7.04 12.47
C SER A 4 15.18 5.74 13.27
N ALA A 5 16.41 5.33 13.61
CA ALA A 5 16.66 4.18 14.47
C ALA A 5 16.03 4.38 15.85
N PHE A 6 15.68 3.28 16.51
CA PHE A 6 15.14 3.33 17.86
C PHE A 6 16.26 3.66 18.87
N PHE A 7 15.95 4.36 19.97
CA PHE A 7 16.99 4.82 20.91
C PHE A 7 17.77 3.69 21.60
N VAL A 8 17.21 2.47 21.66
CA VAL A 8 17.92 1.29 22.20
C VAL A 8 19.04 0.84 21.26
N GLU A 9 18.90 1.07 19.95
CA GLU A 9 19.92 0.78 18.95
C GLU A 9 20.93 1.92 18.84
N ASP A 10 20.45 3.16 18.77
CA ASP A 10 21.29 4.37 18.76
C ASP A 10 20.80 5.38 19.81
N PRO A 11 21.41 5.44 21.01
CA PRO A 11 21.00 6.36 22.06
C PRO A 11 21.28 7.83 21.72
N SER A 12 22.18 8.10 20.77
CA SER A 12 22.52 9.47 20.37
C SER A 12 21.33 10.19 19.71
N ILE A 13 20.35 9.42 19.21
CA ILE A 13 19.14 9.96 18.58
C ILE A 13 18.35 10.85 19.54
N LEU A 14 18.38 10.58 20.85
CA LEU A 14 17.62 11.35 21.84
C LEU A 14 18.09 12.81 21.93
N VAL A 15 19.38 13.05 21.67
CA VAL A 15 19.99 14.38 21.73
C VAL A 15 20.00 15.05 20.35
N LYS A 16 20.28 14.29 19.27
CA LYS A 16 20.38 14.82 17.90
C LYS A 16 19.10 15.50 17.40
N GLU A 17 17.93 14.98 17.80
CA GLU A 17 16.62 15.50 17.38
C GLU A 17 15.80 16.02 18.57
N ILE A 18 16.43 16.79 19.45
CA ILE A 18 15.80 17.26 20.71
C ILE A 18 14.50 18.05 20.49
N SER A 19 14.34 18.69 19.33
CA SER A 19 13.13 19.44 18.95
C SER A 19 11.94 18.55 18.60
N ASP A 20 12.14 17.26 18.32
CA ASP A 20 11.07 16.33 17.95
C ASP A 20 10.56 15.54 19.16
N PHE A 21 9.96 16.27 20.11
CA PHE A 21 9.46 15.72 21.37
C PHE A 21 7.96 15.38 21.34
N PHE A 22 7.18 15.83 20.35
CA PHE A 22 5.72 15.62 20.35
C PHE A 22 5.31 14.37 19.54
N PRO A 23 4.71 13.33 20.16
CA PRO A 23 4.54 12.02 19.53
C PRO A 23 3.35 11.93 18.55
N PHE A 24 2.67 13.03 18.21
CA PHE A 24 1.44 13.00 17.39
C PHE A 24 1.58 13.63 16.00
N HIS A 25 2.79 13.97 15.59
CA HIS A 25 3.07 14.58 14.28
C HIS A 25 3.02 13.53 13.14
N ALA A 26 2.98 13.99 11.88
CA ALA A 26 2.73 13.14 10.72
C ALA A 26 3.76 11.99 10.54
N ARG A 27 5.03 12.19 10.91
CA ARG A 27 6.10 11.18 10.82
C ARG A 27 6.01 10.16 11.96
N ALA A 28 5.74 10.57 13.20
CA ALA A 28 5.45 9.65 14.31
C ALA A 28 4.26 8.70 14.05
N ARG A 29 3.22 9.15 13.33
CA ARG A 29 2.10 8.25 12.97
C ARG A 29 2.49 7.10 12.04
N ARG A 30 3.53 7.30 11.23
CA ARG A 30 4.00 6.36 10.20
C ARG A 30 5.13 5.46 10.70
N CYS A 31 6.00 5.96 11.56
CA CYS A 31 7.16 5.25 12.10
C CYS A 31 6.96 4.97 13.59
N THR A 32 6.92 3.71 14.01
CA THR A 32 6.83 3.37 15.45
C THR A 32 8.10 3.76 16.21
N SER A 33 9.27 3.68 15.57
CA SER A 33 10.55 4.10 16.18
C SER A 33 10.53 5.59 16.54
N VAL A 34 10.09 6.44 15.60
CA VAL A 34 9.96 7.88 15.81
C VAL A 34 8.95 8.20 16.91
N ALA A 35 7.78 7.54 16.91
CA ALA A 35 6.76 7.76 17.93
C ALA A 35 7.27 7.48 19.36
N LEU A 36 7.96 6.35 19.53
CA LEU A 36 8.54 5.99 20.83
C LEU A 36 9.71 6.89 21.21
N ASN A 37 10.57 7.26 20.27
CA ASN A 37 11.66 8.20 20.52
C ASN A 37 11.11 9.57 20.98
N SER A 38 10.12 10.13 20.29
CA SER A 38 9.46 11.39 20.73
C SER A 38 8.81 11.25 22.11
N PHE A 39 8.16 10.12 22.42
CA PHE A 39 7.58 9.86 23.74
C PHE A 39 8.62 9.84 24.85
N THR A 40 9.78 9.20 24.63
CA THR A 40 10.87 9.21 25.61
C THR A 40 11.46 10.60 25.82
N ARG A 41 11.68 11.36 24.74
CA ARG A 41 12.17 12.75 24.81
C ARG A 41 11.22 13.64 25.61
N PHE A 42 9.92 13.54 25.37
CA PHE A 42 8.92 14.29 26.13
C PHE A 42 8.98 13.96 27.63
N GLY A 43 9.05 12.67 27.98
CA GLY A 43 9.16 12.24 29.37
C GLY A 43 10.44 12.73 30.07
N LEU A 44 11.56 12.71 29.36
CA LEU A 44 12.85 13.23 29.82
C LEU A 44 12.81 14.73 30.08
N LEU A 45 12.34 15.50 29.11
CA LEU A 45 12.22 16.97 29.23
C LEU A 45 11.23 17.37 30.32
N LEU A 46 10.08 16.69 30.41
CA LEU A 46 9.07 16.97 31.44
C LEU A 46 9.63 16.69 32.84
N GLY A 47 10.39 15.62 33.03
CA GLY A 47 11.04 15.31 34.29
C GLY A 47 12.06 16.36 34.72
N ILE A 48 12.90 16.81 33.78
CA ILE A 48 13.89 17.88 34.03
C ILE A 48 13.18 19.19 34.41
N ILE A 49 12.17 19.60 33.64
CA ILE A 49 11.41 20.83 33.89
C ILE A 49 10.74 20.77 35.27
N LEU A 50 10.09 19.65 35.62
CA LEU A 50 9.45 19.47 36.93
C LEU A 50 10.45 19.47 38.08
N SER A 51 11.63 18.86 37.90
CA SER A 51 12.68 18.86 38.91
C SER A 51 13.22 20.27 39.18
N VAL A 52 13.39 21.09 38.13
CA VAL A 52 13.81 22.50 38.28
C VAL A 52 12.73 23.33 38.98
N ILE A 53 11.45 23.16 38.63
CA ILE A 53 10.34 23.93 39.23
C ILE A 53 10.15 23.58 40.72
N LYS A 54 10.30 22.30 41.08
CA LYS A 54 10.06 21.81 42.45
C LYS A 54 11.32 21.72 43.31
N PHE A 55 12.51 21.94 42.74
CA PHE A 55 13.81 21.75 43.40
C PHE A 55 13.93 20.39 44.10
N ASP A 56 13.37 19.34 43.50
CA ASP A 56 13.35 17.99 44.06
C ASP A 56 13.79 16.98 43.00
N LEU A 57 14.80 16.18 43.35
CA LEU A 57 15.39 15.16 42.46
C LEU A 57 14.48 13.95 42.27
N ARG A 58 13.46 13.75 43.13
CA ARG A 58 12.48 12.66 42.98
C ARG A 58 11.76 12.73 41.63
N TYR A 59 11.59 13.92 41.05
CA TYR A 59 10.98 14.09 39.73
C TYR A 59 11.87 13.60 38.57
N LEU A 60 13.20 13.59 38.72
CA LEU A 60 14.09 12.98 37.73
C LEU A 60 13.97 11.45 37.73
N VAL A 61 13.71 10.84 38.89
CA VAL A 61 13.49 9.38 38.98
C VAL A 61 12.22 8.98 38.22
N ILE A 62 11.15 9.78 38.31
CA ILE A 62 9.90 9.55 37.54
C ILE A 62 10.17 9.62 36.03
N SER A 63 11.09 10.47 35.61
CA SER A 63 11.48 10.63 34.19
C SER A 63 12.09 9.37 33.58
N MET A 64 12.86 8.61 34.38
CA MET A 64 13.49 7.34 33.96
C MET A 64 12.48 6.23 33.66
N LEU A 65 11.22 6.39 34.08
CA LEU A 65 10.15 5.44 33.76
C LEU A 65 9.78 5.45 32.27
N PHE A 66 9.91 6.60 31.58
CA PHE A 66 9.57 6.74 30.16
C PHE A 66 10.44 5.90 29.22
N PRO A 67 11.79 5.94 29.30
CA PRO A 67 12.62 5.06 28.48
C PRO A 67 12.39 3.58 28.80
N LEU A 68 12.13 3.24 30.06
CA LEU A 68 11.81 1.86 30.46
C LEU A 68 10.51 1.37 29.82
N LEU A 69 9.44 2.17 29.89
CA LEU A 69 8.17 1.85 29.24
C LEU A 69 8.29 1.77 27.71
N ALA A 70 9.04 2.69 27.09
CA ALA A 70 9.24 2.70 25.64
C ALA A 70 10.05 1.47 25.16
N ALA A 71 11.07 1.06 25.91
CA ALA A 71 11.82 -0.15 25.62
C ALA A 71 10.94 -1.41 25.77
N ALA A 72 10.14 -1.49 26.84
CA ALA A 72 9.20 -2.60 27.03
C ALA A 72 8.15 -2.67 25.90
N ALA A 73 7.61 -1.52 25.48
CA ALA A 73 6.69 -1.43 24.35
C ALA A 73 7.36 -1.86 23.03
N TRP A 74 8.60 -1.46 22.78
CA TRP A 74 9.36 -1.86 21.60
C TRP A 74 9.53 -3.37 21.50
N TYR A 75 10.03 -4.02 22.55
CA TYR A 75 10.18 -5.48 22.57
C TYR A 75 8.84 -6.20 22.49
N GLY A 76 7.79 -5.67 23.13
CA GLY A 76 6.42 -6.18 23.03
C GLY A 76 5.86 -6.09 21.60
N MET A 77 6.13 -5.01 20.88
CA MET A 77 5.71 -4.85 19.47
C MET A 77 6.56 -5.70 18.51
N GLN A 78 7.85 -5.90 18.81
CA GLN A 78 8.73 -6.77 18.02
C GLN A 78 8.20 -8.21 18.01
N SER A 79 7.84 -8.74 19.18
CA SER A 79 7.28 -10.10 19.30
C SER A 79 5.95 -10.31 18.57
N LYS A 80 5.15 -9.26 18.39
CA LYS A 80 3.87 -9.30 17.68
C LYS A 80 3.96 -8.89 16.21
N HIS A 81 5.16 -8.58 15.71
CA HIS A 81 5.38 -8.07 14.34
C HIS A 81 4.50 -6.87 13.95
N THR A 82 4.19 -5.98 14.91
CA THR A 82 3.34 -4.79 14.66
C THR A 82 4.13 -3.49 14.45
N ILE A 83 5.44 -3.59 14.24
CA ILE A 83 6.34 -2.44 14.07
C ILE A 83 6.06 -1.78 12.73
N ARG A 84 5.90 -0.45 12.74
CA ARG A 84 5.70 0.35 11.53
C ARG A 84 7.03 0.96 11.15
N GLU A 85 7.63 0.41 10.09
CA GLU A 85 8.93 0.84 9.58
C GLU A 85 8.84 2.04 8.63
N GLY A 86 7.64 2.65 8.55
CA GLY A 86 7.36 3.85 7.76
C GLY A 86 7.80 3.76 6.31
N PHE A 87 7.83 2.55 5.74
CA PHE A 87 7.96 2.36 4.31
C PHE A 87 6.91 3.21 3.61
N ALA A 88 7.38 4.27 2.95
CA ALA A 88 6.63 4.94 1.89
C ALA A 88 6.66 4.07 0.62
N GLY A 89 6.43 2.77 0.78
CA GLY A 89 6.00 1.95 -0.33
C GLY A 89 4.54 2.33 -0.53
N ASN A 90 4.18 2.70 -1.75
CA ASN A 90 2.83 2.51 -2.24
C ASN A 90 2.55 1.00 -2.19
N VAL A 91 2.41 0.39 -1.00
CA VAL A 91 1.77 -0.91 -0.87
C VAL A 91 0.32 -0.59 -1.07
N VAL A 92 -0.04 -0.58 -2.33
CA VAL A 92 -1.38 -0.24 -2.69
C VAL A 92 -2.20 -1.49 -2.40
N ALA A 93 -2.87 -1.49 -1.25
CA ALA A 93 -3.94 -2.44 -1.00
C ALA A 93 -4.90 -2.36 -2.19
N GLY A 94 -5.37 -3.51 -2.70
CA GLY A 94 -5.92 -3.66 -4.05
C GLY A 94 -7.05 -2.70 -4.45
N THR A 95 -7.69 -2.01 -3.50
CA THR A 95 -8.70 -0.96 -3.76
C THR A 95 -8.10 0.40 -4.08
N ASP A 96 -6.95 0.77 -3.49
CA ASP A 96 -6.28 2.06 -3.73
C ASP A 96 -5.38 2.00 -4.98
N ALA A 97 -5.13 0.78 -5.51
CA ALA A 97 -4.23 0.46 -6.64
C ALA A 97 -4.94 0.62 -7.97
N ALA A 98 -6.25 0.39 -7.93
CA ALA A 98 -7.22 0.63 -8.98
C ALA A 98 -6.96 1.90 -9.80
N ASN A 99 -6.56 2.99 -9.12
CA ASN A 99 -6.42 4.31 -9.71
C ASN A 99 -4.96 4.81 -9.78
N LYS A 100 -3.98 4.01 -9.34
CA LYS A 100 -2.56 4.39 -9.43
C LYS A 100 -1.89 3.55 -10.51
N VAL A 101 -1.43 4.22 -11.56
CA VAL A 101 -0.67 3.61 -12.65
C VAL A 101 0.68 3.12 -12.10
N VAL A 102 0.83 1.81 -11.96
CA VAL A 102 2.13 1.19 -11.65
C VAL A 102 2.83 0.94 -12.98
N ALA A 103 3.72 1.87 -13.34
CA ALA A 103 4.36 1.93 -14.66
C ALA A 103 5.19 0.70 -15.05
N ASP A 104 5.50 -0.22 -14.12
CA ASP A 104 6.38 -1.37 -14.39
C ASP A 104 5.63 -2.63 -14.88
N VAL A 105 4.30 -2.70 -14.70
CA VAL A 105 3.48 -3.87 -15.09
C VAL A 105 2.25 -3.47 -15.92
N ILE A 106 1.76 -2.25 -15.75
CA ILE A 106 0.58 -1.75 -16.45
C ILE A 106 0.97 -0.42 -17.07
N GLY A 107 1.16 -0.40 -18.38
CA GLY A 107 1.54 0.82 -19.10
C GLY A 107 0.62 2.00 -18.80
N ILE A 108 1.14 3.21 -18.97
CA ILE A 108 0.44 4.51 -18.96
C ILE A 108 -0.52 4.67 -20.16
N GLN A 109 -1.16 3.59 -20.58
CA GLN A 109 -2.05 3.62 -21.74
C GLN A 109 -3.38 4.25 -21.37
N GLU A 110 -3.94 5.02 -22.29
CA GLU A 110 -5.32 5.50 -22.21
C GLU A 110 -6.26 4.32 -21.90
N ARG A 111 -7.31 4.58 -21.14
CA ARG A 111 -8.26 3.57 -20.68
C ARG A 111 -9.65 3.87 -21.21
N THR A 112 -10.40 2.82 -21.56
CA THR A 112 -11.79 2.95 -21.98
C THR A 112 -12.68 3.14 -20.75
N LEU A 113 -13.49 4.20 -20.72
CA LEU A 113 -14.50 4.45 -19.69
C LEU A 113 -15.86 3.81 -20.06
N PRO A 114 -16.73 3.55 -19.07
CA PRO A 114 -18.10 3.10 -19.30
C PRO A 114 -18.87 4.09 -20.17
N ASN A 115 -19.60 3.58 -21.16
CA ASN A 115 -20.48 4.39 -22.01
C ASN A 115 -21.86 3.73 -22.11
N ALA A 116 -22.91 4.50 -22.41
CA ALA A 116 -24.28 3.99 -22.54
C ALA A 116 -24.43 2.74 -23.45
N PRO A 117 -23.82 2.65 -24.66
CA PRO A 117 -23.93 1.45 -25.49
C PRO A 117 -23.06 0.27 -25.03
N ASN A 118 -22.05 0.49 -24.19
CA ASN A 118 -21.14 -0.54 -23.69
C ASN A 118 -20.73 -0.24 -22.23
N PRO A 119 -21.64 -0.40 -21.26
CA PRO A 119 -21.38 0.00 -19.87
C PRO A 119 -20.22 -0.81 -19.27
N PHE A 120 -20.10 -2.09 -19.61
CA PHE A 120 -19.04 -2.98 -19.10
C PHE A 120 -17.71 -2.86 -19.81
N MET A 121 -17.62 -2.03 -20.85
CA MET A 121 -16.41 -1.83 -21.65
C MET A 121 -15.86 -3.13 -22.27
N SER A 122 -16.68 -4.17 -22.38
CA SER A 122 -16.33 -5.45 -22.99
C SER A 122 -15.98 -5.28 -24.47
N VAL A 123 -15.13 -6.14 -25.03
CA VAL A 123 -14.86 -6.11 -26.48
C VAL A 123 -16.10 -6.58 -27.23
N LEU A 124 -16.71 -5.68 -27.99
CA LEU A 124 -17.85 -6.01 -28.84
C LEU A 124 -17.37 -6.46 -30.23
N SER A 125 -18.13 -7.33 -30.89
CA SER A 125 -17.75 -7.88 -32.21
C SER A 125 -17.60 -6.79 -33.29
N ASN A 126 -18.36 -5.70 -33.19
CA ASN A 126 -18.24 -4.55 -34.08
C ASN A 126 -16.98 -3.71 -33.80
N GLU A 127 -16.54 -3.63 -32.53
CA GLU A 127 -15.33 -2.91 -32.14
C GLU A 127 -14.06 -3.59 -32.65
N ILE A 128 -14.06 -4.92 -32.83
CA ILE A 128 -12.91 -5.65 -33.38
C ILE A 128 -12.53 -5.12 -34.77
N ASN A 129 -13.52 -4.79 -35.59
CA ASN A 129 -13.28 -4.27 -36.94
C ASN A 129 -13.17 -2.73 -36.95
N ASN A 130 -14.01 -2.04 -36.18
CA ASN A 130 -14.13 -0.58 -36.22
C ASN A 130 -13.14 0.15 -35.30
N ASN A 131 -12.59 -0.53 -34.30
CA ASN A 131 -11.63 0.01 -33.34
C ASN A 131 -10.54 -1.03 -33.01
N PRO A 132 -9.63 -1.31 -33.96
CA PRO A 132 -8.61 -2.36 -33.82
C PRO A 132 -7.53 -2.02 -32.78
N SER A 133 -7.48 -0.80 -32.27
CA SER A 133 -6.55 -0.32 -31.23
C SER A 133 -7.27 0.04 -29.93
N LYS A 134 -8.36 -0.66 -29.61
CA LYS A 134 -9.18 -0.37 -28.43
C LYS A 134 -8.34 -0.46 -27.14
N PRO A 135 -8.29 0.62 -26.33
CA PRO A 135 -7.57 0.60 -25.06
C PRO A 135 -8.24 -0.29 -24.01
N PRO A 136 -7.49 -0.81 -23.02
CA PRO A 136 -8.06 -1.60 -21.94
C PRO A 136 -9.08 -0.81 -21.10
N ALA A 137 -10.06 -1.49 -20.52
CA ALA A 137 -11.06 -0.87 -19.65
C ALA A 137 -10.44 -0.29 -18.37
N VAL A 138 -11.07 0.73 -17.80
CA VAL A 138 -10.76 1.20 -16.44
C VAL A 138 -11.11 0.11 -15.42
N TYR A 139 -10.42 0.11 -14.29
CA TYR A 139 -10.72 -0.80 -13.19
C TYR A 139 -12.15 -0.61 -12.65
N VAL A 140 -12.95 -1.67 -12.77
CA VAL A 140 -14.39 -1.66 -12.48
C VAL A 140 -14.75 -1.49 -11.01
N ASN A 141 -13.90 -1.91 -10.07
CA ASN A 141 -14.19 -1.72 -8.64
C ASN A 141 -13.74 -0.35 -8.12
N SER A 142 -13.30 0.56 -9.00
CA SER A 142 -13.04 1.94 -8.58
C SER A 142 -14.38 2.62 -8.22
N PRO A 143 -14.43 3.46 -7.17
CA PRO A 143 -15.70 4.05 -6.71
C PRO A 143 -16.42 4.88 -7.79
N ALA A 144 -15.65 5.55 -8.64
CA ALA A 144 -16.17 6.38 -9.73
C ALA A 144 -16.83 5.52 -10.82
N VAL A 145 -16.11 4.50 -11.32
CA VAL A 145 -16.62 3.59 -12.37
C VAL A 145 -17.80 2.79 -11.87
N LYS A 146 -17.78 2.35 -10.60
CA LYS A 146 -18.91 1.62 -10.02
C LYS A 146 -20.18 2.46 -10.01
N LYS A 147 -20.08 3.74 -9.64
CA LYS A 147 -21.22 4.67 -9.68
C LYS A 147 -21.76 4.87 -11.10
N GLU A 148 -20.89 4.99 -12.09
CA GLU A 148 -21.31 5.10 -13.50
C GLU A 148 -21.98 3.82 -14.00
N LEU A 149 -21.44 2.65 -13.66
CA LEU A 149 -22.05 1.35 -13.97
C LEU A 149 -23.46 1.26 -13.37
N ASP A 150 -23.61 1.56 -12.07
CA ASP A 150 -24.90 1.52 -11.39
C ASP A 150 -25.92 2.45 -12.07
N GLN A 151 -25.48 3.65 -12.49
CA GLN A 151 -26.33 4.59 -13.24
C GLN A 151 -26.77 4.05 -14.60
N PHE A 152 -25.85 3.44 -15.37
CA PHE A 152 -26.22 2.86 -16.68
C PHE A 152 -27.17 1.65 -16.55
N PHE A 153 -27.13 0.92 -15.43
CA PHE A 153 -28.10 -0.14 -15.12
C PHE A 153 -29.48 0.40 -14.78
N GLU A 154 -29.56 1.46 -13.97
CA GLU A 154 -30.81 2.05 -13.52
C GLU A 154 -31.58 2.74 -14.67
N VAL A 155 -30.89 3.29 -15.66
CA VAL A 155 -31.54 4.00 -16.79
C VAL A 155 -32.39 3.06 -17.65
N ASN A 156 -31.96 1.82 -17.84
CA ASN A 156 -32.65 0.87 -18.73
C ASN A 156 -33.60 -0.06 -17.99
N LEU A 157 -33.51 -0.15 -16.67
CA LEU A 157 -34.26 -1.08 -15.84
C LEU A 157 -34.74 -0.36 -14.57
N HIS A 158 -36.04 -0.07 -14.50
CA HIS A 158 -36.63 0.57 -13.34
C HIS A 158 -36.39 -0.29 -12.09
N GLY A 159 -35.69 0.29 -11.10
CA GLY A 159 -35.47 -0.35 -9.81
C GLY A 159 -36.80 -0.57 -9.08
N ASP A 160 -37.00 -1.77 -8.54
CA ASP A 160 -38.09 -2.02 -7.60
C ASP A 160 -37.77 -1.25 -6.30
N PRO A 161 -38.65 -0.37 -5.80
CA PRO A 161 -38.43 0.33 -4.53
C PRO A 161 -38.28 -0.62 -3.33
N GLY A 162 -38.73 -1.87 -3.44
CA GLY A 162 -38.51 -2.92 -2.44
C GLY A 162 -37.11 -3.57 -2.48
N ASP A 163 -36.34 -3.36 -3.56
CA ASP A 163 -35.02 -3.96 -3.77
C ASP A 163 -33.88 -2.98 -3.45
N VAL A 164 -33.65 -2.75 -2.16
CA VAL A 164 -32.60 -1.86 -1.63
C VAL A 164 -31.18 -2.36 -2.00
N PHE A 165 -31.03 -3.65 -2.30
CA PHE A 165 -29.73 -4.28 -2.59
C PHE A 165 -29.51 -4.59 -4.08
N GLN A 166 -30.41 -4.13 -4.95
CA GLN A 166 -30.27 -4.24 -6.41
C GLN A 166 -30.04 -5.70 -6.89
N ARG A 167 -30.69 -6.67 -6.24
CA ARG A 167 -30.51 -8.11 -6.52
C ARG A 167 -31.46 -8.66 -7.58
N ASN A 168 -32.63 -8.05 -7.75
CA ASN A 168 -33.71 -8.59 -8.58
C ASN A 168 -33.48 -8.38 -10.09
N GLN A 169 -32.51 -7.54 -10.45
CA GLN A 169 -32.22 -7.14 -11.83
C GLN A 169 -31.13 -7.99 -12.50
N SER A 170 -30.81 -9.17 -11.96
CA SER A 170 -29.80 -10.10 -12.51
C SER A 170 -28.40 -9.49 -12.67
N GLN A 171 -28.08 -8.40 -11.97
CA GLN A 171 -26.83 -7.64 -12.11
C GLN A 171 -25.57 -8.51 -11.94
N ARG A 172 -25.64 -9.56 -11.12
CA ARG A 172 -24.57 -10.56 -10.96
C ARG A 172 -24.16 -11.26 -12.26
N GLN A 173 -25.05 -11.38 -13.23
CA GLN A 173 -24.76 -12.03 -14.51
C GLN A 173 -23.94 -11.14 -15.44
N PHE A 174 -23.98 -9.84 -15.23
CA PHE A 174 -23.25 -8.89 -16.05
C PHE A 174 -21.90 -8.58 -15.41
N VAL A 175 -20.84 -9.01 -16.08
CA VAL A 175 -19.47 -8.86 -15.60
C VAL A 175 -18.58 -8.39 -16.74
N THR A 176 -17.58 -7.57 -16.41
CA THR A 176 -16.53 -7.22 -17.35
C THR A 176 -15.57 -8.41 -17.50
N PRO A 177 -15.32 -8.92 -18.72
CA PRO A 177 -14.35 -9.99 -18.93
C PRO A 177 -12.93 -9.52 -18.60
N PRO A 178 -11.99 -10.43 -18.30
CA PRO A 178 -10.61 -10.07 -17.96
C PRO A 178 -9.84 -9.42 -19.13
N SER A 179 -10.20 -9.73 -20.37
CA SER A 179 -9.62 -9.11 -21.57
C SER A 179 -10.59 -8.11 -22.18
N THR A 180 -10.21 -6.84 -22.18
CA THR A 180 -11.05 -5.72 -22.66
C THR A 180 -10.40 -4.87 -23.76
N SER A 181 -9.11 -5.11 -24.06
CA SER A 181 -8.37 -4.44 -25.13
C SER A 181 -8.44 -5.22 -26.44
N VAL A 182 -8.17 -4.52 -27.55
CA VAL A 182 -7.93 -5.12 -28.86
C VAL A 182 -6.61 -4.56 -29.39
N PRO A 183 -5.60 -5.42 -29.69
CA PRO A 183 -5.53 -6.85 -29.38
C PRO A 183 -5.50 -7.15 -27.87
N ASN A 184 -5.58 -8.42 -27.49
CA ASN A 184 -5.41 -8.85 -26.10
C ASN A 184 -3.97 -8.58 -25.63
N ASP A 185 -3.80 -8.27 -24.33
CA ASP A 185 -2.51 -7.98 -23.73
C ASP A 185 -1.71 -9.27 -23.41
N SER A 186 -1.25 -9.94 -24.47
CA SER A 186 -0.41 -11.13 -24.35
C SER A 186 0.94 -10.83 -23.73
N ASP A 187 1.50 -9.65 -23.98
CA ASP A 187 2.86 -9.30 -23.57
C ASP A 187 2.95 -9.13 -22.07
N SER A 188 1.98 -8.45 -21.45
CA SER A 188 1.91 -8.36 -19.99
C SER A 188 1.67 -9.72 -19.34
N TYR A 189 0.86 -10.58 -19.95
CA TYR A 189 0.64 -11.94 -19.44
C TYR A 189 1.92 -12.78 -19.49
N MET A 190 2.66 -12.73 -20.61
CA MET A 190 3.93 -13.44 -20.76
C MET A 190 5.00 -12.90 -19.82
N ASN A 191 5.05 -11.57 -19.65
CA ASN A 191 5.92 -10.96 -18.66
C ASN A 191 5.53 -11.40 -17.24
N TRP A 192 4.25 -11.47 -16.90
CA TRP A 192 3.82 -11.95 -15.59
C TRP A 192 4.27 -13.39 -15.32
N LEU A 193 4.20 -14.28 -16.32
CA LEU A 193 4.61 -15.67 -16.18
C LEU A 193 6.14 -15.87 -16.14
N TYR A 194 6.87 -15.19 -17.01
CA TYR A 194 8.26 -15.55 -17.33
C TYR A 194 9.27 -14.45 -17.07
N ARG A 195 8.85 -13.21 -16.79
CA ARG A 195 9.78 -12.11 -16.55
C ARG A 195 10.52 -12.37 -15.24
N VAL A 196 11.79 -12.68 -15.37
CA VAL A 196 12.72 -12.65 -14.25
C VAL A 196 13.18 -11.21 -14.06
N PRO A 197 13.08 -10.63 -12.85
CA PRO A 197 13.60 -9.29 -12.62
C PRO A 197 15.13 -9.30 -12.71
N GLY A 198 15.68 -8.47 -13.61
CA GLY A 198 17.11 -8.33 -13.82
C GLY A 198 17.72 -9.42 -14.72
N LYS A 199 19.06 -9.53 -14.69
CA LYS A 199 19.79 -10.50 -15.50
C LYS A 199 19.77 -11.88 -14.86
N THR A 200 19.58 -12.90 -15.67
CA THR A 200 19.68 -14.30 -15.22
C THR A 200 21.15 -14.69 -14.94
N CYS A 201 21.35 -15.80 -14.21
CA CYS A 201 22.70 -16.37 -14.01
C CYS A 201 23.42 -16.64 -15.34
N ARG A 202 22.68 -17.12 -16.36
CA ARG A 202 23.20 -17.36 -17.71
C ARG A 202 23.59 -16.08 -18.45
N GLU A 203 22.97 -14.96 -18.11
CA GLU A 203 23.26 -13.62 -18.65
C GLU A 203 24.40 -12.89 -17.89
N GLY A 204 25.06 -13.56 -16.94
CA GLY A 204 26.25 -13.04 -16.25
C GLY A 204 25.99 -12.48 -14.85
N ASN A 205 24.81 -12.75 -14.25
CA ASN A 205 24.54 -12.39 -12.86
C ASN A 205 24.97 -13.50 -11.89
N SER A 206 26.26 -13.50 -11.50
CA SER A 206 26.85 -14.51 -10.63
C SER A 206 26.26 -14.54 -9.21
N ALA A 207 25.66 -13.44 -8.74
CA ALA A 207 25.04 -13.35 -7.42
C ALA A 207 23.75 -14.17 -7.28
N VAL A 208 23.09 -14.51 -8.40
CA VAL A 208 21.86 -15.31 -8.44
C VAL A 208 22.16 -16.78 -8.77
N CYS A 209 23.41 -17.12 -9.08
CA CYS A 209 23.82 -18.48 -9.37
C CYS A 209 23.91 -19.31 -8.08
N VAL A 210 22.89 -20.12 -7.80
CA VAL A 210 22.89 -21.09 -6.70
C VAL A 210 23.25 -22.49 -7.21
N SER A 211 24.04 -23.22 -6.42
CA SER A 211 24.39 -24.61 -6.71
C SER A 211 23.18 -25.53 -6.46
N ARG A 212 23.05 -26.61 -7.22
CA ARG A 212 21.90 -27.54 -7.18
C ARG A 212 21.65 -28.19 -5.80
N THR A 213 22.63 -28.15 -4.90
CA THR A 213 22.56 -28.72 -3.55
C THR A 213 21.96 -27.77 -2.51
N ASP A 214 21.97 -26.46 -2.76
CA ASP A 214 21.21 -25.52 -1.93
C ASP A 214 19.77 -25.50 -2.43
N SER A 215 18.80 -25.65 -1.54
CA SER A 215 17.38 -25.53 -1.89
C SER A 215 17.13 -24.16 -2.51
N GLY A 216 17.14 -24.10 -3.84
CA GLY A 216 17.11 -22.86 -4.61
C GLY A 216 15.86 -22.07 -4.30
N ARG A 217 15.98 -21.05 -3.45
CA ARG A 217 14.93 -20.06 -3.25
C ARG A 217 14.88 -19.23 -4.52
N TYR A 218 13.79 -19.36 -5.27
CA TYR A 218 13.51 -18.45 -6.37
C TYR A 218 13.23 -17.06 -5.77
N PRO A 219 14.07 -16.04 -6.05
CA PRO A 219 13.98 -14.74 -5.38
C PRO A 219 12.69 -13.95 -5.68
N HIS A 220 11.81 -14.45 -6.55
CA HIS A 220 10.58 -13.78 -6.97
C HIS A 220 9.29 -14.42 -6.43
N LEU A 221 9.39 -15.46 -5.59
CA LEU A 221 8.23 -16.13 -4.96
C LEU A 221 8.17 -15.92 -3.43
N SER A 222 8.87 -14.91 -2.91
CA SER A 222 8.86 -14.52 -1.48
C SER A 222 8.27 -13.14 -1.27
#